data_AF-A0A1M3CW18-F1
#
_entry.id   AF-A0A1M3CW18-F1
#
_cell.length_a   1.000
_cell.length_b   1.000
_cell.length_c   1.000
_cell.angle_alpha   90.00
_cell.angle_beta   90.00
_cell.angle_gamma   90.00
#
_symmetry.space_group_name_H-M   'P 1'
#
loop_
_entity.id
_entity.type
_entity.pdbx_description
1 polymer ?
#
loop_
_entity_poly.entity_id
_entity_poly.type
_entity_poly.pdbx_seq_one_letter_code
_entity_poly.pdbx_strand_id
1 'polypeptide(L)'
;MKKINFIVASTALAWICHGYGMDKINKPTDSYGFQRYGKKTVESIQGHGEIILDGTIVLELVRINGNLNAEESAIGSLQVNGQVDLKNCVVNNLATINGSLHADNTKFLKELSVASERITLKTCSVDSLIIREVSGYDGIQVLDLRIGTKITGPIVVESGHGEIWLSSSSEISDQVSGAKVVKK
;
A
#
# COMPACT_ATOMS: atom_id res chain seq x y z
N MET A 1 41.56 14.72 45.54
CA MET A 1 40.41 13.94 45.02
C MET A 1 40.88 13.19 43.78
N LYS A 2 40.77 11.84 43.80
CA LYS A 2 41.34 10.92 42.80
C LYS A 2 40.66 11.09 41.44
N LYS A 3 41.45 11.30 40.37
CA LYS A 3 41.02 11.14 38.98
C LYS A 3 41.22 9.68 38.59
N ILE A 4 40.14 8.99 38.22
CA ILE A 4 40.17 7.62 37.71
C ILE A 4 40.03 7.70 36.20
N ASN A 5 41.04 7.18 35.50
CA ASN A 5 41.05 6.97 34.06
C ASN A 5 40.03 5.90 33.66
N PHE A 6 39.28 6.14 32.59
CA PHE A 6 38.72 5.06 31.78
C PHE A 6 39.07 5.34 30.31
N ILE A 7 40.09 4.63 29.85
CA ILE A 7 40.37 4.41 28.43
C ILE A 7 39.55 3.18 28.06
N VAL A 8 38.62 3.31 27.13
CA VAL A 8 38.04 2.14 26.44
C VAL A 8 38.53 2.19 25.01
N ALA A 9 39.57 1.42 24.74
CA ALA A 9 39.91 0.97 23.40
C ALA A 9 38.85 -0.04 22.97
N SER A 10 38.14 0.21 21.88
CA SER A 10 37.36 -0.83 21.22
C SER A 10 38.00 -1.09 19.87
N THR A 11 38.72 -2.20 19.83
CA THR A 11 39.47 -2.75 18.73
C THR A 11 38.55 -3.14 17.57
N ALA A 12 38.97 -2.76 16.37
CA ALA A 12 38.47 -3.33 15.13
C ALA A 12 38.54 -4.87 15.17
N LEU A 13 37.40 -5.53 14.97
CA LEU A 13 37.35 -6.94 14.63
C LEU A 13 36.97 -7.05 13.14
N ALA A 14 37.99 -7.19 12.30
CA ALA A 14 37.81 -7.77 10.98
C ALA A 14 37.65 -9.28 11.15
N TRP A 15 36.51 -9.82 10.72
CA TRP A 15 36.34 -11.26 10.47
C TRP A 15 36.12 -11.46 8.97
N ILE A 16 37.05 -12.21 8.39
CA ILE A 16 37.04 -12.66 7.00
C ILE A 16 36.43 -14.06 6.96
N CYS A 17 35.46 -14.21 6.04
CA CYS A 17 34.94 -15.44 5.41
C CYS A 17 34.21 -16.46 6.29
N HIS A 18 32.98 -16.81 5.90
CA HIS A 18 32.62 -18.12 5.33
C HIS A 18 31.30 -17.95 4.55
N GLY A 19 31.30 -18.41 3.30
CA GLY A 19 30.15 -18.29 2.40
C GLY A 19 28.91 -18.96 2.98
N TYR A 20 27.81 -18.19 3.01
CA TYR A 20 26.46 -18.72 2.97
C TYR A 20 25.81 -18.15 1.72
N GLY A 21 25.11 -19.05 1.02
CA GLY A 21 24.75 -18.90 -0.38
C GLY A 21 24.11 -17.58 -0.73
N MET A 22 24.44 -17.11 -1.93
CA MET A 22 23.54 -16.31 -2.72
C MET A 22 22.24 -17.12 -2.87
N ASP A 23 21.30 -16.94 -1.94
CA ASP A 23 19.94 -17.38 -2.14
C ASP A 23 19.50 -16.73 -3.45
N LYS A 24 19.11 -17.60 -4.38
CA LYS A 24 18.76 -17.24 -5.74
C LYS A 24 17.82 -16.05 -5.66
N ILE A 25 18.32 -14.88 -6.06
CA ILE A 25 17.52 -13.69 -6.31
C ILE A 25 16.50 -14.13 -7.35
N ASN A 26 15.29 -14.43 -6.87
CA ASN A 26 14.20 -14.90 -7.71
C ASN A 26 13.85 -13.73 -8.61
N LYS A 27 14.36 -13.78 -9.85
CA LYS A 27 13.89 -12.90 -10.92
C LYS A 27 12.36 -12.92 -10.92
N PRO A 28 11.69 -11.78 -11.13
CA PRO A 28 10.24 -11.74 -11.23
C PRO A 28 9.80 -12.73 -12.31
N THR A 29 9.19 -13.83 -11.88
CA THR A 29 8.62 -14.83 -12.77
C THR A 29 7.24 -14.34 -13.15
N ASP A 30 7.05 -13.94 -14.41
CA ASP A 30 5.72 -13.73 -14.96
C ASP A 30 4.94 -15.05 -14.83
N SER A 31 4.04 -15.08 -13.85
CA SER A 31 3.23 -16.25 -13.54
C SER A 31 1.77 -15.93 -13.81
N TYR A 32 1.11 -16.85 -14.52
CA TYR A 32 -0.30 -16.75 -14.92
C TYR A 32 -1.16 -17.66 -14.05
N GLY A 33 -2.37 -17.22 -13.73
CA GLY A 33 -3.35 -18.01 -13.01
C GLY A 33 -3.39 -17.66 -11.53
N PHE A 34 -3.36 -18.67 -10.66
CA PHE A 34 -3.48 -18.51 -9.21
C PHE A 34 -2.12 -18.66 -8.54
N GLN A 35 -1.74 -17.70 -7.69
CA GLN A 35 -0.51 -17.75 -6.90
C GLN A 35 -0.78 -17.41 -5.44
N ARG A 36 -0.15 -18.13 -4.52
CA ARG A 36 -0.22 -17.85 -3.09
C ARG A 36 1.17 -17.72 -2.48
N TYR A 37 1.36 -16.64 -1.74
CA TYR A 37 2.55 -16.35 -0.96
C TYR A 37 2.12 -16.35 0.51
N GLY A 38 2.73 -17.23 1.30
CA GLY A 38 2.52 -17.25 2.75
C GLY A 38 3.50 -16.35 3.49
N LYS A 39 3.78 -16.68 4.74
CA LYS A 39 4.74 -15.99 5.61
C LYS A 39 6.17 -16.16 5.13
N LYS A 40 6.61 -15.28 4.25
CA LYS A 40 7.97 -15.20 3.73
C LYS A 40 8.29 -13.78 3.28
N THR A 41 9.57 -13.49 3.16
CA THR A 41 10.06 -12.27 2.53
C THR A 41 10.43 -12.57 1.09
N VAL A 42 9.99 -11.73 0.16
CA VAL A 42 10.38 -11.75 -1.25
C VAL A 42 10.76 -10.34 -1.68
N GLU A 43 11.65 -10.25 -2.67
CA GLU A 43 12.07 -8.96 -3.21
C GLU A 43 10.93 -8.27 -3.96
N SER A 44 10.36 -8.97 -4.96
CA SER A 44 9.30 -8.47 -5.82
C SER A 44 8.31 -9.59 -6.17
N ILE A 45 7.09 -9.20 -6.55
CA ILE A 45 6.07 -10.10 -7.13
C ILE A 45 5.55 -9.47 -8.42
N GLN A 46 5.56 -10.25 -9.49
CA GLN A 46 4.91 -9.90 -10.75
C GLN A 46 4.00 -11.05 -11.16
N GLY A 47 2.76 -10.76 -11.56
CA GLY A 47 1.88 -11.83 -12.00
C GLY A 47 0.58 -11.38 -12.64
N HIS A 48 -0.07 -12.36 -13.26
CA HIS A 48 -1.33 -12.23 -13.98
C HIS A 48 -2.34 -13.21 -13.39
N GLY A 49 -3.57 -12.76 -13.14
CA GLY A 49 -4.62 -13.57 -12.52
C GLY A 49 -4.82 -13.24 -11.05
N GLU A 50 -5.00 -14.25 -10.20
CA GLU A 50 -5.30 -14.09 -8.78
C GLU A 50 -4.06 -14.34 -7.92
N ILE A 51 -3.73 -13.38 -7.07
CA ILE A 51 -2.56 -13.44 -6.20
C ILE A 51 -2.99 -13.20 -4.77
N ILE A 52 -2.64 -14.15 -3.89
CA ILE A 52 -2.90 -14.08 -2.46
C ILE A 52 -1.59 -13.88 -1.71
N LEU A 53 -1.54 -12.85 -0.87
CA LEU A 53 -0.47 -12.58 0.09
C LEU A 53 -1.01 -12.79 1.51
N ASP A 54 -0.36 -13.65 2.28
CA ASP A 54 -0.82 -14.02 3.63
C ASP A 54 0.38 -13.99 4.59
N GLY A 55 0.52 -12.86 5.30
CA GLY A 55 1.69 -12.57 6.10
C GLY A 55 2.99 -12.39 5.29
N THR A 56 2.87 -12.05 4.00
CA THR A 56 4.02 -11.89 3.11
C THR A 56 4.65 -10.50 3.28
N ILE A 57 5.98 -10.45 3.23
CA ILE A 57 6.73 -9.20 3.14
C ILE A 57 7.29 -9.09 1.72
N VAL A 58 6.85 -8.10 0.96
CA VAL A 58 7.39 -7.76 -0.36
C VAL A 58 8.20 -6.48 -0.23
N LEU A 59 9.52 -6.57 -0.40
CA LEU A 59 10.44 -5.46 -0.12
C LEU A 59 10.30 -4.32 -1.12
N GLU A 60 10.16 -4.65 -2.41
CA GLU A 60 10.18 -3.69 -3.50
C GLU A 60 8.78 -3.54 -4.12
N LEU A 61 8.44 -4.30 -5.16
CA LEU A 61 7.25 -4.05 -5.97
C LEU A 61 6.32 -5.27 -6.03
N VAL A 62 5.03 -5.02 -5.86
CA VAL A 62 3.94 -5.92 -6.27
C VAL A 62 3.29 -5.36 -7.52
N ARG A 63 3.49 -6.01 -8.68
CA ARG A 63 2.88 -5.65 -9.98
C ARG A 63 1.92 -6.73 -10.46
N ILE A 64 0.62 -6.46 -10.41
CA ILE A 64 -0.42 -7.45 -10.74
C ILE A 64 -1.32 -6.98 -11.88
N ASN A 65 -1.60 -7.88 -12.82
CA ASN A 65 -2.70 -7.74 -13.77
C ASN A 65 -3.78 -8.77 -13.42
N GLY A 66 -4.80 -8.37 -12.68
CA GLY A 66 -5.82 -9.25 -12.12
C GLY A 66 -6.16 -8.88 -10.68
N ASN A 67 -6.38 -9.88 -9.84
CA ASN A 67 -6.88 -9.69 -8.48
C ASN A 67 -5.75 -9.88 -7.47
N LEU A 68 -5.63 -8.95 -6.54
CA LEU A 68 -4.76 -9.05 -5.39
C LEU A 68 -5.59 -9.11 -4.11
N ASN A 69 -5.43 -10.19 -3.35
CA ASN A 69 -5.95 -10.29 -1.99
C ASN A 69 -4.76 -10.39 -1.03
N ALA A 70 -4.60 -9.41 -0.16
CA ALA A 70 -3.51 -9.38 0.80
C ALA A 70 -4.03 -9.26 2.24
N GLU A 71 -3.56 -10.16 3.11
CA GLU A 71 -3.85 -10.15 4.53
C GLU A 71 -2.53 -10.15 5.33
N GLU A 72 -2.48 -9.33 6.38
CA GLU A 72 -1.34 -9.23 7.31
C GLU A 72 0.02 -9.00 6.64
N SER A 73 0.03 -8.34 5.49
CA SER A 73 1.20 -8.25 4.61
C SER A 73 1.83 -6.85 4.62
N ALA A 74 3.16 -6.80 4.43
CA ALA A 74 3.90 -5.56 4.24
C ALA A 74 4.39 -5.49 2.79
N ILE A 75 4.05 -4.41 2.10
CA ILE A 75 4.31 -4.23 0.68
C ILE A 75 5.15 -2.97 0.51
N GLY A 76 6.21 -3.02 -0.28
CA GLY A 76 6.97 -1.83 -0.68
C GLY A 76 6.08 -0.89 -1.49
N SER A 77 6.03 -1.08 -2.79
CA SER A 77 5.19 -0.36 -3.75
C SER A 77 4.13 -1.30 -4.35
N LEU A 78 2.99 -0.74 -4.74
CA LEU A 78 1.87 -1.49 -5.29
C LEU A 78 1.48 -0.95 -6.67
N GLN A 79 1.38 -1.81 -7.67
CA GLN A 79 0.88 -1.49 -9.02
C GLN A 79 -0.09 -2.56 -9.48
N VAL A 80 -1.40 -2.28 -9.48
CA VAL A 80 -2.41 -3.29 -9.83
C VAL A 80 -3.34 -2.78 -10.91
N ASN A 81 -3.54 -3.59 -11.95
CA ASN A 81 -4.61 -3.45 -12.92
C ASN A 81 -5.67 -4.53 -12.64
N GLY A 82 -6.72 -4.17 -11.91
CA GLY A 82 -7.79 -5.08 -11.49
C GLY A 82 -8.26 -4.81 -10.06
N GLN A 83 -8.74 -5.83 -9.37
CA GLN A 83 -9.32 -5.71 -8.02
C GLN A 83 -8.25 -5.87 -6.93
N VAL A 84 -8.33 -5.02 -5.91
CA VAL A 84 -7.45 -5.06 -4.74
C VAL A 84 -8.27 -5.11 -3.46
N ASP A 85 -8.04 -6.16 -2.67
CA ASP A 85 -8.55 -6.34 -1.32
C ASP A 85 -7.37 -6.39 -0.34
N LEU A 86 -7.26 -5.40 0.55
CA LEU A 86 -6.20 -5.32 1.57
C LEU A 86 -6.79 -5.38 2.98
N LYS A 87 -6.26 -6.27 3.82
CA LYS A 87 -6.67 -6.40 5.22
C LYS A 87 -5.45 -6.44 6.14
N ASN A 88 -5.41 -5.57 7.15
CA ASN A 88 -4.30 -5.52 8.11
C ASN A 88 -2.92 -5.34 7.43
N CYS A 89 -2.87 -4.57 6.35
CA CYS A 89 -1.65 -4.42 5.54
C CYS A 89 -0.94 -3.08 5.78
N VAL A 90 0.33 -3.00 5.36
CA VAL A 90 1.07 -1.75 5.25
C VAL A 90 1.68 -1.65 3.86
N VAL A 91 1.40 -0.55 3.15
CA VAL A 91 2.05 -0.19 1.89
C VAL A 91 3.00 0.98 2.17
N ASN A 92 4.30 0.72 2.02
CA ASN A 92 5.36 1.62 2.49
C ASN A 92 5.67 2.76 1.52
N ASN A 93 5.47 2.53 0.24
CA ASN A 93 5.74 3.44 -0.86
C ASN A 93 4.46 3.69 -1.67
N LEU A 94 4.62 4.15 -2.91
CA LEU A 94 3.52 4.51 -3.80
C LEU A 94 2.62 3.29 -4.11
N ALA A 95 1.31 3.53 -4.12
CA ALA A 95 0.30 2.58 -4.55
C ALA A 95 -0.47 3.13 -5.74
N THR A 96 -0.44 2.44 -6.88
CA THR A 96 -1.19 2.78 -8.09
C THR A 96 -2.13 1.64 -8.45
N ILE A 97 -3.44 1.92 -8.48
CA ILE A 97 -4.47 0.91 -8.73
C ILE A 97 -5.37 1.39 -9.87
N ASN A 98 -5.51 0.58 -10.91
CA ASN A 98 -6.47 0.75 -12.00
C ASN A 98 -7.54 -0.32 -11.86
N GLY A 99 -8.63 0.00 -11.17
CA GLY A 99 -9.69 -0.95 -10.81
C GLY A 99 -10.26 -0.71 -9.42
N SER A 100 -10.92 -1.70 -8.83
CA SER A 100 -11.56 -1.57 -7.52
C SER A 100 -10.56 -1.69 -6.37
N LEU A 101 -10.78 -0.89 -5.32
CA LEU A 101 -10.03 -0.97 -4.07
C LEU A 101 -10.97 -1.08 -2.87
N HIS A 102 -10.77 -2.15 -2.10
CA HIS A 102 -11.29 -2.30 -0.75
C HIS A 102 -10.13 -2.49 0.22
N ALA A 103 -10.05 -1.64 1.24
CA ALA A 103 -9.04 -1.77 2.30
C ALA A 103 -9.68 -1.70 3.69
N ASP A 104 -9.28 -2.62 4.56
CA ASP A 104 -9.64 -2.64 5.98
C ASP A 104 -8.36 -2.66 6.84
N ASN A 105 -8.30 -1.77 7.83
CA ASN A 105 -7.19 -1.64 8.77
C ASN A 105 -5.81 -1.60 8.08
N THR A 106 -5.70 -0.82 7.02
CA THR A 106 -4.49 -0.75 6.17
C THR A 106 -3.88 0.65 6.18
N LYS A 107 -2.55 0.72 6.15
CA LYS A 107 -1.81 1.98 6.11
C LYS A 107 -1.13 2.17 4.77
N PHE A 108 -1.35 3.32 4.13
CA PHE A 108 -0.63 3.77 2.95
C PHE A 108 0.28 4.93 3.39
N LEU A 109 1.59 4.67 3.48
CA LEU A 109 2.56 5.60 4.05
C LEU A 109 3.02 6.69 3.06
N LYS A 110 2.62 6.57 1.81
CA LYS A 110 2.83 7.51 0.71
C LYS A 110 1.54 7.62 -0.10
N GLU A 111 1.61 8.36 -1.20
CA GLU A 111 0.48 8.59 -2.10
C GLU A 111 -0.17 7.29 -2.57
N LEU A 112 -1.49 7.27 -2.44
CA LEU A 112 -2.38 6.29 -3.02
C LEU A 112 -3.05 6.92 -4.26
N SER A 113 -2.84 6.33 -5.43
CA SER A 113 -3.37 6.81 -6.71
C SER A 113 -4.28 5.77 -7.37
N VAL A 114 -5.58 6.03 -7.44
CA VAL A 114 -6.58 5.03 -7.80
C VAL A 114 -7.50 5.54 -8.90
N ALA A 115 -7.57 4.80 -10.02
CA ALA A 115 -8.59 5.00 -11.05
C ALA A 115 -9.72 3.98 -10.81
N SER A 116 -10.81 4.43 -10.20
CA SER A 116 -11.95 3.58 -9.84
C SER A 116 -13.25 4.36 -9.77
N GLU A 117 -14.36 3.69 -10.06
CA GLU A 117 -15.70 4.22 -9.80
C GLU A 117 -16.00 4.32 -8.30
N ARG A 118 -15.47 3.36 -7.52
CA ARG A 118 -15.70 3.29 -6.07
C ARG A 118 -14.49 2.77 -5.31
N ILE A 119 -14.09 3.52 -4.29
CA ILE A 119 -13.02 3.17 -3.35
C ILE A 119 -13.63 3.05 -1.96
N THR A 120 -13.34 1.97 -1.23
CA THR A 120 -13.77 1.81 0.16
C THR A 120 -12.58 1.64 1.08
N LEU A 121 -12.44 2.55 2.04
CA LEU A 121 -11.41 2.53 3.06
C LEU A 121 -12.06 2.45 4.43
N LYS A 122 -11.71 1.44 5.23
CA LYS A 122 -12.24 1.21 6.57
C LYS A 122 -11.09 1.10 7.56
N THR A 123 -11.11 1.87 8.65
CA THR A 123 -10.02 1.89 9.66
C THR A 123 -8.63 2.13 9.03
N CYS A 124 -8.57 2.85 7.92
CA CYS A 124 -7.31 3.04 7.17
C CYS A 124 -6.61 4.34 7.54
N SER A 125 -5.30 4.42 7.26
CA SER A 125 -4.56 5.69 7.27
C SER A 125 -3.94 5.89 5.91
N VAL A 126 -4.17 7.06 5.30
CA VAL A 126 -3.64 7.42 3.98
C VAL A 126 -2.90 8.75 4.09
N ASP A 127 -1.68 8.82 3.58
CA ASP A 127 -0.91 10.06 3.53
C ASP A 127 -1.53 11.06 2.55
N SER A 128 -1.53 10.77 1.24
CA SER A 128 -2.24 11.56 0.22
C SER A 128 -3.00 10.66 -0.75
N LEU A 129 -4.03 11.19 -1.39
CA LEU A 129 -4.91 10.42 -2.28
C LEU A 129 -5.20 11.16 -3.58
N ILE A 130 -4.94 10.49 -4.70
CA ILE A 130 -5.39 10.91 -6.02
C ILE A 130 -6.41 9.89 -6.53
N ILE A 131 -7.62 10.37 -6.82
CA ILE A 131 -8.65 9.61 -7.51
C ILE A 131 -8.60 10.04 -8.97
N ARG A 132 -8.00 9.19 -9.79
CA ARG A 132 -7.79 9.45 -11.22
C ARG A 132 -9.08 9.29 -11.99
N GLU A 133 -9.26 10.10 -13.04
CA GLU A 133 -10.42 10.02 -13.92
C GLU A 133 -10.50 8.63 -14.58
N VAL A 134 -11.70 8.05 -14.63
CA VAL A 134 -11.95 6.79 -15.33
C VAL A 134 -12.50 7.11 -16.72
N SER A 135 -11.70 6.87 -17.75
CA SER A 135 -12.10 7.14 -19.14
C SER A 135 -13.37 6.36 -19.51
N GLY A 136 -14.35 7.06 -20.06
CA GLY A 136 -15.64 6.49 -20.48
C GLY A 136 -16.64 6.25 -19.35
N TYR A 137 -16.32 6.61 -18.10
CA TYR A 137 -17.27 6.60 -16.99
C TYR A 137 -17.85 8.01 -16.79
N ASP A 138 -19.16 8.14 -16.98
CA ASP A 138 -19.91 9.40 -16.83
C ASP A 138 -20.55 9.55 -15.44
N GLY A 139 -20.43 8.54 -14.58
CA GLY A 139 -20.93 8.56 -13.22
C GLY A 139 -20.08 9.37 -12.25
N ILE A 140 -20.53 9.39 -10.99
CA ILE A 140 -19.82 10.03 -9.88
C ILE A 140 -18.83 9.02 -9.29
N GLN A 141 -17.54 9.37 -9.28
CA GLN A 141 -16.54 8.59 -8.56
C GLN A 141 -16.69 8.80 -7.05
N VAL A 142 -16.80 7.70 -6.30
CA VAL A 142 -17.08 7.73 -4.86
C VAL A 142 -15.90 7.21 -4.05
N LEU A 143 -15.44 8.02 -3.09
CA LEU A 143 -14.57 7.61 -2.00
C LEU A 143 -15.39 7.42 -0.73
N ASP A 144 -15.43 6.19 -0.22
CA ASP A 144 -16.19 5.81 0.98
C ASP A 144 -15.24 5.60 2.17
N LEU A 145 -15.18 6.59 3.07
CA LEU A 145 -14.31 6.61 4.25
C LEU A 145 -15.08 6.17 5.49
N ARG A 146 -14.90 4.91 5.87
CA ARG A 146 -15.61 4.27 6.97
C ARG A 146 -14.74 4.14 8.21
N ILE A 147 -15.38 4.22 9.37
CA ILE A 147 -14.91 3.75 10.69
C ILE A 147 -13.45 4.12 10.96
N GLY A 148 -13.20 5.28 11.55
CA GLY A 148 -11.85 5.63 12.01
C GLY A 148 -10.81 5.82 10.88
N THR A 149 -11.23 5.94 9.62
CA THR A 149 -10.30 6.17 8.51
C THR A 149 -9.80 7.61 8.54
N LYS A 150 -8.49 7.80 8.38
CA LYS A 150 -7.83 9.11 8.38
C LYS A 150 -7.08 9.35 7.08
N ILE A 151 -7.28 10.53 6.48
CA ILE A 151 -6.47 11.01 5.36
C ILE A 151 -5.79 12.31 5.83
N THR A 152 -4.45 12.29 5.92
CA THR A 152 -3.69 13.36 6.55
C THR A 152 -3.26 14.47 5.60
N GLY A 153 -3.08 14.15 4.33
CA GLY A 153 -2.67 15.05 3.26
C GLY A 153 -3.78 15.25 2.21
N PRO A 154 -3.44 15.87 1.06
CA PRO A 154 -4.44 16.34 0.12
C PRO A 154 -5.18 15.20 -0.58
N ILE A 155 -6.43 15.49 -0.92
CA ILE A 155 -7.27 14.64 -1.77
C ILE A 155 -7.57 15.37 -3.08
N VAL A 156 -7.20 14.75 -4.20
CA VAL A 156 -7.49 15.25 -5.55
C VAL A 156 -8.39 14.25 -6.25
N VAL A 157 -9.52 14.72 -6.77
CA VAL A 157 -10.40 13.93 -7.64
C VAL A 157 -10.40 14.55 -9.03
N GLU A 158 -9.77 13.87 -9.98
CA GLU A 158 -9.47 14.44 -11.30
C GLU A 158 -10.71 14.64 -12.18
N SER A 159 -11.77 13.84 -11.97
CA SER A 159 -13.04 14.03 -12.69
C SER A 159 -13.73 15.36 -12.37
N GLY A 160 -13.42 15.99 -11.23
CA GLY A 160 -13.98 17.29 -10.85
C GLY A 160 -15.40 17.25 -10.27
N HIS A 161 -16.11 16.12 -10.37
CA HIS A 161 -17.47 15.91 -9.85
C HIS A 161 -17.60 14.71 -8.91
N GLY A 162 -16.54 14.34 -8.19
CA GLY A 162 -16.54 13.21 -7.27
C GLY A 162 -17.31 13.46 -5.96
N GLU A 163 -17.54 12.38 -5.22
CA GLU A 163 -18.09 12.44 -3.87
C GLU A 163 -17.20 11.71 -2.86
N ILE A 164 -17.02 12.32 -1.69
CA ILE A 164 -16.37 11.70 -0.54
C ILE A 164 -17.42 11.48 0.54
N TRP A 165 -17.76 10.22 0.81
CA TRP A 165 -18.66 9.84 1.89
C TRP A 165 -17.86 9.65 3.17
N LEU A 166 -18.02 10.57 4.11
CA LEU A 166 -17.25 10.63 5.34
C LEU A 166 -18.10 10.15 6.52
N SER A 167 -17.73 9.02 7.12
CA SER A 167 -18.38 8.58 8.36
C SER A 167 -18.07 9.51 9.54
N SER A 168 -18.95 9.58 10.53
CA SER A 168 -18.78 10.38 11.75
C SER A 168 -17.49 10.14 12.55
N SER A 169 -16.83 9.00 12.36
CA SER A 169 -15.56 8.63 13.02
C SER A 169 -14.33 8.76 12.14
N SER A 170 -14.50 9.12 10.86
CA SER A 170 -13.42 9.31 9.89
C SER A 170 -13.01 10.78 9.83
N GLU A 171 -11.78 11.05 9.38
CA GLU A 171 -11.19 12.38 9.38
C GLU A 171 -10.42 12.66 8.08
N ILE A 172 -10.55 13.89 7.57
CA ILE A 172 -9.73 14.44 6.49
C ILE A 172 -9.08 15.69 7.06
N SER A 173 -7.76 15.74 7.09
CA SER A 173 -7.01 16.81 7.78
C SER A 173 -6.55 17.94 6.86
N ASP A 174 -6.59 17.73 5.54
CA ASP A 174 -6.07 18.66 4.53
C ASP A 174 -7.11 18.97 3.44
N GLN A 175 -6.71 19.71 2.40
CA GLN A 175 -7.57 20.17 1.32
C GLN A 175 -8.13 19.02 0.47
N VAL A 176 -9.41 19.16 0.12
CA VAL A 176 -10.10 18.36 -0.90
C VAL A 176 -10.31 19.21 -2.15
N SER A 177 -10.02 18.65 -3.31
CA SER A 177 -10.27 19.27 -4.62
C SER A 177 -11.01 18.30 -5.56
N GLY A 178 -11.88 18.83 -6.41
CA GLY A 178 -12.62 18.04 -7.42
C GLY A 178 -13.72 17.12 -6.87
N ALA A 179 -14.07 17.24 -5.59
CA ALA A 179 -15.11 16.45 -4.98
C ALA A 179 -15.89 17.20 -3.89
N LYS A 180 -17.15 16.77 -3.71
CA LYS A 180 -18.00 17.18 -2.60
C LYS A 180 -17.85 16.22 -1.43
N VAL A 181 -17.67 16.74 -0.22
CA VAL A 181 -17.69 15.93 1.00
C VAL A 181 -19.12 15.81 1.55
N VAL A 182 -19.59 14.58 1.75
CA VAL A 182 -20.91 14.23 2.26
C VAL A 182 -20.74 13.46 3.58
N LYS A 183 -21.25 14.01 4.69
CA LYS A 183 -21.20 13.35 5.99
C LYS A 183 -22.30 12.29 6.09
N LYS A 184 -21.95 11.08 6.52
CA LYS A 184 -22.86 9.95 6.75
C LYS A 184 -22.79 9.43 8.19
#